data_AF-A0A1I2V8F8-F1
#
_entry.id   AF-A0A1I2V8F8-F1
#
_cell.length_a   1.000
_cell.length_b   1.000
_cell.length_c   1.000
_cell.angle_alpha   90.00
_cell.angle_beta   90.00
_cell.angle_gamma   90.00
#
_symmetry.space_group_name_H-M   'P 1'
#
loop_
_entity.id
_entity.type
_entity.pdbx_description
1 polymer ?
#
loop_
_entity_poly.entity_id
_entity_poly.type
_entity_poly.pdbx_seq_one_letter_code
_entity_poly.pdbx_strand_id
1 'polypeptide(L)'
;MKLKHILIALSLALLGWFIYDTMSIPSVDDLEGDFKEVAFYRNENNTGPVIRVYAVTVDDTLWEQMQTYGDYMPHTKYGNTKVYFFLKDKPFPTEVQPGESNFEARFQEFAVAKYEKDAMSQVSFVRYPFE
;
A
#
# COMPACT_ATOMS: atom_id res chain seq x y z
N MET A 1 21.23 -13.66 42.83
CA MET A 1 20.38 -12.51 42.40
C MET A 1 19.01 -12.62 43.06
N LYS A 2 18.42 -11.51 43.53
CA LYS A 2 17.02 -11.53 44.02
C LYS A 2 16.05 -11.61 42.84
N LEU A 3 14.94 -12.34 42.97
CA LEU A 3 13.90 -12.54 41.95
C LEU A 3 13.54 -11.27 41.16
N LYS A 4 13.41 -10.12 41.84
CA LYS A 4 13.13 -8.83 41.21
C LYS A 4 14.12 -8.43 40.10
N HIS A 5 15.40 -8.75 40.23
CA HIS A 5 16.42 -8.41 39.22
C HIS A 5 16.32 -9.34 38.01
N ILE A 6 15.91 -10.60 38.22
CA ILE A 6 15.65 -11.55 37.13
C ILE A 6 14.42 -11.08 36.34
N LEU A 7 13.35 -10.68 37.03
CA LEU A 7 12.15 -10.15 36.38
C LEU A 7 12.44 -8.87 35.59
N ILE A 8 13.21 -7.92 36.15
CA ILE A 8 13.61 -6.70 35.43
C ILE A 8 14.43 -7.04 34.17
N ALA A 9 15.42 -7.94 34.29
CA ALA A 9 16.23 -8.34 33.15
C ALA A 9 15.38 -9.02 32.06
N LEU A 10 14.43 -9.88 32.45
CA LEU A 10 13.50 -10.55 31.54
C LEU A 10 12.59 -9.53 30.82
N SER A 11 12.05 -8.55 31.56
CA SER A 11 11.23 -7.49 30.98
C SER A 11 12.02 -6.64 29.98
N LEU A 12 13.26 -6.29 30.28
CA LEU A 12 14.12 -5.54 29.35
C LEU A 12 14.45 -6.35 28.10
N ALA A 13 14.73 -7.65 28.25
CA ALA A 13 14.95 -8.54 27.10
C ALA A 13 13.70 -8.64 26.22
N LEU A 14 12.51 -8.75 26.82
CA LEU A 14 11.25 -8.80 26.08
C LEU A 14 10.96 -7.48 25.35
N LEU A 15 11.22 -6.34 25.99
CA LEU A 15 11.10 -5.02 25.34
C LEU A 15 12.06 -4.88 24.16
N GLY A 16 13.32 -5.32 24.33
CA GLY A 16 14.29 -5.34 23.25
C GLY A 16 13.84 -6.20 22.06
N TRP A 17 13.24 -7.36 22.34
CA TRP A 17 12.66 -8.21 21.31
C TRP A 17 11.50 -7.51 20.59
N PHE A 18 10.52 -6.94 21.30
CA PHE A 18 9.40 -6.24 20.65
C PHE A 18 9.85 -5.10 19.71
N ILE A 19 10.89 -4.35 20.10
CA ILE A 19 11.47 -3.31 19.24
C ILE A 19 12.07 -3.93 17.98
N TYR A 20 12.90 -4.96 18.13
CA TYR A 20 13.50 -5.67 17.00
C TYR A 20 12.45 -6.26 16.05
N ASP A 21 11.43 -6.89 16.60
CA ASP A 21 10.34 -7.52 15.86
C ASP A 21 9.57 -6.48 15.03
N THR A 22 9.22 -5.34 15.65
CA THR A 22 8.50 -4.24 14.98
C THR A 22 9.31 -3.64 13.84
N MET A 23 10.63 -3.48 14.00
CA MET A 23 11.52 -2.95 12.95
C MET A 23 11.78 -3.96 11.82
N SER A 24 11.45 -5.25 12.02
CA SER A 24 11.67 -6.31 11.05
C SER A 24 10.42 -6.59 10.20
N ILE A 25 9.34 -5.82 10.38
CA ILE A 25 8.11 -5.95 9.59
C ILE A 25 8.38 -5.39 8.19
N PRO A 26 8.20 -6.18 7.12
CA PRO A 26 8.37 -5.69 5.75
C PRO A 26 7.46 -4.50 5.46
N SER A 27 8.00 -3.51 4.76
CA SER A 27 7.34 -2.27 4.39
C SER A 27 7.47 -1.99 2.89
N VAL A 28 6.73 -1.00 2.39
CA VAL A 28 6.88 -0.56 1.00
C VAL A 28 8.24 0.05 0.69
N ASP A 29 8.93 0.58 1.72
CA ASP A 29 10.26 1.18 1.58
C ASP A 29 11.35 0.11 1.36
N ASP A 30 11.06 -1.16 1.66
CA ASP A 30 11.96 -2.29 1.43
C ASP A 30 11.87 -2.84 0.00
N LEU A 31 10.94 -2.33 -0.83
CA LEU A 31 10.70 -2.81 -2.18
C LEU A 31 11.64 -2.15 -3.20
N GLU A 32 12.08 -2.93 -4.17
CA GLU A 32 12.84 -2.41 -5.31
C GLU A 32 11.93 -1.62 -6.25
N GLY A 33 12.32 -0.40 -6.64
CA GLY A 33 11.58 0.39 -7.63
C GLY A 33 11.27 1.83 -7.23
N ASP A 34 11.79 2.34 -6.10
CA ASP A 34 11.61 3.73 -5.62
C ASP A 34 10.13 4.15 -5.63
N PHE A 35 9.28 3.30 -5.04
CA PHE A 35 7.85 3.55 -4.97
C PHE A 35 7.56 4.83 -4.20
N LYS A 36 6.77 5.73 -4.80
CA LYS A 36 6.33 6.97 -4.16
C LYS A 36 4.84 7.16 -4.31
N GLU A 37 4.14 7.25 -3.18
CA GLU A 37 2.74 7.68 -3.17
C GLU A 37 2.65 9.15 -3.60
N VAL A 38 1.98 9.42 -4.71
CA VAL A 38 1.83 10.77 -5.28
C VAL A 38 0.43 11.33 -5.14
N ALA A 39 -0.57 10.47 -4.92
CA ALA A 39 -1.93 10.87 -4.59
C ALA A 39 -2.64 9.79 -3.78
N PHE A 40 -3.49 10.20 -2.85
CA PHE A 40 -4.26 9.30 -2.01
C PHE A 40 -5.67 9.85 -1.75
N TYR A 41 -6.65 8.96 -1.81
CA TYR A 41 -8.01 9.21 -1.39
C TYR A 41 -8.47 8.13 -0.43
N ARG A 42 -9.16 8.55 0.63
CA ARG A 42 -9.98 7.69 1.49
C ARG A 42 -11.30 8.38 1.80
N ASN A 43 -12.39 7.64 1.73
CA ASN A 43 -13.69 8.17 2.13
C ASN A 43 -13.76 8.48 3.64
N GLU A 44 -14.72 9.34 3.99
CA GLU A 44 -15.00 9.71 5.37
C GLU A 44 -15.50 8.52 6.20
N ASN A 45 -15.38 8.62 7.52
CA ASN A 45 -15.85 7.57 8.40
C ASN A 45 -17.38 7.47 8.38
N ASN A 46 -17.90 6.24 8.45
CA ASN A 46 -19.34 5.91 8.49
C ASN A 46 -20.14 6.22 7.20
N THR A 47 -19.49 6.45 6.06
CA THR A 47 -20.17 6.69 4.77
C THR A 47 -20.22 5.44 3.88
N GLY A 48 -20.28 4.26 4.49
CA GLY A 48 -20.27 2.96 3.82
C GLY A 48 -18.92 2.22 3.92
N PRO A 49 -18.69 1.23 3.03
CA PRO A 49 -17.42 0.52 2.95
C PRO A 49 -16.22 1.47 2.82
N VAL A 50 -15.09 1.12 3.44
CA VAL A 50 -13.87 1.94 3.32
C VAL A 50 -13.32 1.82 1.90
N ILE A 51 -13.23 2.93 1.18
CA ILE A 51 -12.65 3.02 -0.16
C ILE A 51 -11.31 3.70 -0.03
N ARG A 52 -10.26 3.08 -0.54
CA ARG A 52 -8.92 3.67 -0.68
C ARG A 52 -8.50 3.64 -2.14
N VAL A 53 -8.00 4.76 -2.63
CA VAL A 53 -7.40 4.85 -3.95
C VAL A 53 -6.04 5.49 -3.79
N TYR A 54 -5.02 4.86 -4.35
CA TYR A 54 -3.66 5.36 -4.39
C TYR A 54 -3.21 5.53 -5.84
N ALA A 55 -2.46 6.60 -6.10
CA ALA A 55 -1.59 6.69 -7.26
C ALA A 55 -0.14 6.65 -6.77
N VAL A 56 0.65 5.76 -7.36
CA VAL A 56 2.03 5.48 -6.95
C VAL A 56 2.93 5.53 -8.17
N THR A 57 4.05 6.25 -8.07
CA THR A 57 5.10 6.22 -9.09
C THR A 57 6.13 5.16 -8.80
N VAL A 58 6.74 4.61 -9.86
CA VAL A 58 7.78 3.57 -9.80
C VAL A 58 8.81 3.81 -10.91
N ASP A 59 10.04 3.36 -10.69
CA ASP A 59 11.17 3.53 -11.62
C ASP A 59 11.02 2.73 -12.91
N ASP A 60 10.50 1.51 -12.79
CA ASP A 60 10.36 0.57 -13.90
C ASP A 60 9.16 -0.37 -13.66
N THR A 61 8.88 -1.19 -14.66
CA THR A 61 7.84 -2.22 -14.74
C THR A 61 8.16 -3.47 -13.89
N LEU A 62 8.50 -3.26 -12.62
CA LEU A 62 8.76 -4.30 -11.62
C LEU A 62 7.43 -4.90 -11.11
N TRP A 63 6.75 -5.70 -11.95
CA TRP A 63 5.39 -6.17 -11.71
C TRP A 63 5.19 -6.90 -10.38
N GLU A 64 6.15 -7.75 -9.99
CA GLU A 64 6.09 -8.48 -8.72
C GLU A 64 6.15 -7.51 -7.54
N GLN A 65 7.06 -6.54 -7.60
CA GLN A 65 7.20 -5.50 -6.57
C GLN A 65 5.94 -4.63 -6.47
N MET A 66 5.30 -4.29 -7.61
CA MET A 66 4.01 -3.57 -7.61
C MET A 66 2.90 -4.38 -6.94
N GLN A 67 2.84 -5.69 -7.19
CA GLN A 67 1.87 -6.56 -6.54
C GLN A 67 2.14 -6.64 -5.03
N THR A 68 3.40 -6.83 -4.62
CA THR A 68 3.81 -6.83 -3.21
C THR A 68 3.51 -5.50 -2.53
N TYR A 69 3.75 -4.37 -3.19
CA TYR A 69 3.36 -3.04 -2.71
C TYR A 69 1.87 -3.00 -2.38
N GLY A 70 1.03 -3.45 -3.32
CA GLY A 70 -0.42 -3.53 -3.11
C GLY A 70 -0.80 -4.45 -1.95
N ASP A 71 -0.08 -5.55 -1.75
CA ASP A 71 -0.31 -6.47 -0.63
C ASP A 71 0.02 -5.87 0.73
N TYR A 72 0.99 -4.94 0.78
CA TYR A 72 1.32 -4.16 1.98
C TYR A 72 0.34 -3.01 2.24
N MET A 73 -0.54 -2.67 1.30
CA MET A 73 -1.48 -1.57 1.49
C MET A 73 -2.56 -1.87 2.53
N PRO A 74 -2.95 -0.87 3.35
CA PRO A 74 -4.01 -1.03 4.33
C PRO A 74 -5.31 -1.51 3.71
N HIS A 75 -5.82 -2.62 4.21
CA HIS A 75 -7.11 -3.18 3.80
C HIS A 75 -7.98 -3.50 5.02
N THR A 76 -9.29 -3.37 4.87
CA THR A 76 -10.27 -3.68 5.91
C THR A 76 -11.35 -4.55 5.30
N LYS A 77 -11.85 -5.53 6.05
CA LYS A 77 -12.99 -6.35 5.62
C LYS A 77 -14.14 -5.46 5.13
N TYR A 78 -14.75 -5.85 4.02
CA TYR A 78 -15.77 -5.10 3.29
C TYR A 78 -15.28 -3.82 2.58
N GLY A 79 -14.06 -3.34 2.84
CA GLY A 79 -13.49 -2.19 2.14
C GLY A 79 -12.88 -2.56 0.79
N ASN A 80 -12.54 -1.56 -0.01
CA ASN A 80 -11.89 -1.72 -1.29
C ASN A 80 -10.61 -0.88 -1.29
N THR A 81 -9.52 -1.42 -1.83
CA THR A 81 -8.24 -0.73 -1.93
C THR A 81 -7.69 -0.90 -3.33
N LYS A 82 -7.51 0.21 -4.04
CA LYS A 82 -6.96 0.27 -5.39
C LYS A 82 -5.65 1.02 -5.38
N VAL A 83 -4.66 0.49 -6.08
CA VAL A 83 -3.37 1.15 -6.32
C VAL A 83 -3.15 1.18 -7.83
N TYR A 84 -2.96 2.38 -8.36
CA TYR A 84 -2.57 2.58 -9.75
C TYR A 84 -1.09 2.96 -9.79
N PHE A 85 -0.33 2.24 -10.63
CA PHE A 85 1.10 2.43 -10.78
C PHE A 85 1.39 3.21 -12.06
N PHE A 86 2.29 4.18 -11.97
CA PHE A 86 2.74 5.04 -13.06
C PHE A 86 4.27 5.07 -13.09
N LEU A 87 4.88 5.17 -14.26
CA LEU A 87 6.33 5.39 -14.32
C LEU A 87 6.65 6.82 -13.87
N LYS A 88 7.69 7.00 -13.04
CA LYS A 88 8.05 8.31 -12.47
C LYS A 88 8.36 9.39 -13.52
N ASP A 89 8.85 8.98 -14.69
CA ASP A 89 9.23 9.87 -15.80
C ASP A 89 8.10 10.07 -16.83
N LYS A 90 6.89 9.60 -16.52
CA LYS A 90 5.68 9.76 -17.34
C LYS A 90 4.63 10.60 -16.62
N PRO A 91 3.63 11.15 -17.33
CA PRO A 91 2.52 11.84 -16.67
C PRO A 91 1.79 10.93 -15.68
N PHE A 92 1.50 11.45 -14.49
CA PHE A 92 0.75 10.77 -13.44
C PHE A 92 -0.23 11.75 -12.77
N PRO A 93 -1.34 11.28 -12.18
CA PRO A 93 -2.27 12.13 -11.47
C PRO A 93 -1.69 12.59 -10.12
N THR A 94 -1.93 13.84 -9.76
CA THR A 94 -1.63 14.39 -8.41
C THR A 94 -2.85 14.34 -7.49
N GLU A 95 -4.01 13.96 -8.02
CA GLU A 95 -5.26 13.82 -7.27
C GLU A 95 -5.98 12.54 -7.71
N VAL A 96 -6.61 11.87 -6.77
CA VAL A 96 -7.44 10.69 -6.99
C VAL A 96 -8.76 10.82 -6.27
N GLN A 97 -9.78 10.11 -6.73
CA GLN A 97 -11.16 10.27 -6.28
C GLN A 97 -11.91 8.91 -6.23
N PRO A 98 -13.02 8.79 -5.49
CA PRO A 98 -13.82 7.57 -5.48
C PRO A 98 -14.63 7.42 -6.78
N GLY A 99 -15.33 6.28 -6.93
CA GLY A 99 -16.22 6.03 -8.05
C GLY A 99 -15.58 5.16 -9.14
N GLU A 100 -16.18 5.17 -10.33
CA GLU A 100 -15.76 4.36 -11.48
C GLU A 100 -14.47 4.89 -12.13
N SER A 101 -14.34 6.22 -12.19
CA SER A 101 -13.14 6.90 -12.66
C SER A 101 -12.40 7.50 -11.46
N ASN A 102 -11.24 6.91 -11.15
CA ASN A 102 -10.50 7.25 -9.94
C ASN A 102 -9.48 8.39 -10.13
N PHE A 103 -9.31 8.89 -11.36
CA PHE A 103 -8.46 10.03 -11.75
C PHE A 103 -8.81 10.48 -13.19
N GLU A 104 -8.28 11.64 -13.61
CA GLU A 104 -8.57 12.21 -14.94
C GLU A 104 -8.20 11.25 -16.10
N ALA A 105 -9.08 11.15 -17.10
CA ALA A 105 -8.93 10.21 -18.22
C ALA A 105 -7.60 10.37 -18.99
N ARG A 106 -7.02 11.57 -19.05
CA ARG A 106 -5.72 11.84 -19.69
C ARG A 106 -4.56 11.04 -19.09
N PHE A 107 -4.71 10.50 -17.88
CA PHE A 107 -3.68 9.69 -17.23
C PHE A 107 -3.87 8.19 -17.44
N GLN A 108 -4.99 7.74 -18.00
CA GLN A 108 -5.30 6.30 -18.14
C GLN A 108 -4.29 5.56 -19.00
N GLU A 109 -3.83 6.17 -20.11
CA GLU A 109 -2.80 5.59 -20.99
C GLU A 109 -1.43 5.42 -20.32
N PHE A 110 -1.18 6.12 -19.20
CA PHE A 110 0.09 6.05 -18.48
C PHE A 110 0.05 5.12 -17.26
N ALA A 111 -1.11 4.58 -16.90
CA ALA A 111 -1.22 3.62 -15.82
C ALA A 111 -0.68 2.26 -16.29
N VAL A 112 0.47 1.85 -15.76
CA VAL A 112 1.14 0.62 -16.17
C VAL A 112 0.59 -0.63 -15.45
N ALA A 113 0.03 -0.45 -14.25
CA ALA A 113 -0.66 -1.51 -13.54
C ALA A 113 -1.75 -0.98 -12.61
N LYS A 114 -2.74 -1.83 -12.32
CA LYS A 114 -3.73 -1.65 -11.25
C LYS A 114 -3.69 -2.87 -10.34
N TYR A 115 -3.44 -2.63 -9.07
CA TYR A 115 -3.73 -3.57 -7.99
C TYR A 115 -5.09 -3.23 -7.37
N GLU A 116 -5.89 -4.24 -7.07
CA GLU A 116 -7.15 -4.09 -6.36
C GLU A 116 -7.35 -5.23 -5.36
N LYS A 117 -7.57 -4.87 -4.09
CA LYS A 117 -8.04 -5.80 -3.05
C LYS A 117 -9.48 -5.44 -2.70
N ASP A 118 -10.40 -6.33 -3.06
CA ASP A 118 -11.85 -6.09 -2.96
C ASP A 118 -12.42 -6.32 -1.55
N ALA A 119 -13.71 -6.06 -1.39
CA ALA A 119 -14.45 -6.22 -0.13
C ALA A 119 -14.37 -7.61 0.51
N MET A 120 -14.06 -8.63 -0.30
CA MET A 120 -13.94 -10.03 0.09
C MET A 120 -12.47 -10.45 0.24
N SER A 121 -11.54 -9.48 0.27
CA SER A 121 -10.09 -9.68 0.31
C SER A 121 -9.53 -10.40 -0.92
N GLN A 122 -10.25 -10.43 -2.04
CA GLN A 122 -9.73 -10.98 -3.29
C GLN A 122 -8.81 -9.97 -3.94
N VAL A 123 -7.67 -10.46 -4.43
CA VAL A 123 -6.64 -9.65 -5.08
C VAL A 123 -6.78 -9.80 -6.59
N SER A 124 -6.78 -8.66 -7.29
CA SER A 124 -6.66 -8.56 -8.74
C SER A 124 -5.48 -7.66 -9.07
N PHE A 125 -4.57 -8.14 -9.92
CA PHE A 125 -3.45 -7.36 -10.45
C PHE A 125 -3.53 -7.37 -11.98
N VAL A 126 -3.76 -6.21 -12.57
CA VAL A 126 -3.94 -6.04 -14.03
C VAL A 126 -2.84 -5.14 -14.55
N ARG A 127 -2.07 -5.64 -15.53
CA ARG A 127 -1.09 -4.84 -16.28
C ARG A 127 -1.83 -4.08 -17.38
N TYR A 128 -1.45 -2.83 -17.61
CA TYR A 128 -2.08 -1.94 -18.61
C TYR A 128 -3.62 -1.96 -18.53
N PRO A 129 -4.21 -1.57 -17.39
CA PRO A 129 -5.64 -1.75 -17.09
C PRO A 129 -6.62 -0.97 -17.99
N PHE A 130 -6.12 -0.16 -18.92
CA PHE A 130 -6.92 0.67 -19.83
C PHE A 130 -6.60 0.44 -21.31
N GLU A 131 -5.80 -0.59 -21.63
CA GLU A 131 -5.51 -1.04 -23.00
C GLU A 131 -6.46 -2.14 -23.48
#